data_AF-A0A9D7TX26-F1
#
_entry.id   AF-A0A9D7TX26-F1
#
_cell.length_a   1.000
_cell.length_b   1.000
_cell.length_c   1.000
_cell.angle_alpha   90.00
_cell.angle_beta   90.00
_cell.angle_gamma   90.00
#
_symmetry.space_group_name_H-M   'P 1'
#
loop_
_entity.id
_entity.type
_entity.pdbx_description
1 polymer ?
#
loop_
_entity_poly.entity_id
_entity_poly.type
_entity_poly.pdbx_seq_one_letter_code
_entity_poly.pdbx_strand_id
1 'polypeptide(L)'
;MEQYATIRHWDDHDFGPNDGNSSFVLKEESREVFKNYWLNPSYGENGKGIYTKFSFSDVDFFLLDDRYFRDSDNLPDSVNGLPNPNKRMYGDEQLRWLQNALLTSSATFKVIATGSQVLNPYSPFDCVRSFPVDYNALLSMIGDNKINGVLFFTGDRHHSEVIKQERNGTYPLYDVTVSPYTSGTHKFGGPEKNNPARVFALDEKQNFAKVSITGKNKDRVLKVEFIGTKGENLGQWLVSEKDLKTPKVN
;
A
#
# COMPACT_ATOMS: atom_id res chain seq x y z
N MET A 1 2.74 -22.15 22.00
CA MET A 1 2.38 -21.45 20.75
C MET A 1 2.32 -19.98 21.06
N GLU A 2 3.08 -19.17 20.35
CA GLU A 2 2.90 -17.71 20.40
C GLU A 2 1.62 -17.37 19.63
N GLN A 3 0.77 -16.55 20.23
CA GLN A 3 -0.45 -16.06 19.61
C GLN A 3 -0.20 -14.62 19.17
N TYR A 4 -0.53 -14.32 17.91
CA TYR A 4 -0.39 -13.00 17.33
C TYR A 4 -1.75 -12.41 17.03
N ALA A 5 -1.97 -11.15 17.41
CA ALA A 5 -3.11 -10.39 16.90
C ALA A 5 -2.96 -10.27 15.38
N THR A 6 -4.03 -10.57 14.65
CA THR A 6 -4.05 -10.55 13.19
C THR A 6 -5.09 -9.55 12.71
N ILE A 7 -4.66 -8.65 11.84
CA ILE A 7 -5.53 -7.69 11.14
C ILE A 7 -5.30 -7.94 9.65
N ARG A 8 -6.37 -7.96 8.86
CA ARG A 8 -6.30 -8.26 7.43
C ARG A 8 -6.81 -7.10 6.59
N HIS A 9 -6.27 -6.96 5.39
CA HIS A 9 -6.99 -6.39 4.26
C HIS A 9 -7.09 -7.49 3.20
N TRP A 10 -7.78 -7.21 2.10
CA TRP A 10 -7.90 -8.12 0.98
C TRP A 10 -7.16 -7.62 -0.25
N ASP A 11 -7.16 -8.48 -1.26
CA ASP A 11 -6.91 -8.15 -2.65
C ASP A 11 -7.99 -8.82 -3.54
N ASP A 12 -7.83 -8.84 -4.86
CA ASP A 12 -8.79 -9.38 -5.82
C ASP A 12 -9.16 -10.84 -5.54
N HIS A 13 -8.21 -11.70 -5.17
CA HIS A 13 -8.45 -13.12 -4.91
C HIS A 13 -9.22 -13.42 -3.62
N ASP A 14 -9.34 -12.45 -2.71
CA ASP A 14 -10.24 -12.48 -1.56
C ASP A 14 -11.58 -11.81 -1.89
N PHE A 15 -11.57 -10.81 -2.78
CA PHE A 15 -12.74 -10.03 -3.19
C PHE A 15 -13.61 -10.74 -4.24
N GLY A 16 -13.02 -11.43 -5.22
CA GLY A 16 -13.72 -12.04 -6.35
C GLY A 16 -12.79 -12.44 -7.51
N PRO A 17 -13.11 -12.07 -8.77
CA PRO A 17 -12.28 -12.39 -9.93
C PRO A 17 -10.99 -11.56 -9.94
N ASN A 18 -10.02 -11.98 -10.76
CA ASN A 18 -8.80 -11.22 -11.03
C ASN A 18 -9.14 -9.77 -11.42
N ASP A 19 -8.47 -8.80 -10.81
CA ASP A 19 -8.76 -7.37 -10.99
C ASP A 19 -10.22 -6.98 -10.74
N GLY A 20 -10.87 -7.66 -9.78
CA GLY A 20 -12.24 -7.39 -9.39
C GLY A 20 -12.45 -5.91 -9.04
N ASN A 21 -13.58 -5.36 -9.49
CA ASN A 21 -13.91 -3.95 -9.34
C ASN A 21 -15.36 -3.77 -8.84
N SER A 22 -15.81 -2.53 -8.74
CA SER A 22 -17.11 -2.15 -8.17
C SER A 22 -18.34 -2.76 -8.86
N SER A 23 -18.19 -3.29 -10.08
CA SER A 23 -19.25 -4.00 -10.82
C SER A 23 -19.40 -5.48 -10.42
N PHE A 24 -18.53 -6.01 -9.56
CA PHE A 24 -18.62 -7.41 -9.15
C PHE A 24 -19.92 -7.67 -8.40
N VAL A 25 -20.75 -8.56 -8.96
CA VAL A 25 -22.11 -8.84 -8.48
C VAL A 25 -22.14 -9.39 -7.05
N LEU A 26 -21.08 -10.07 -6.60
CA LEU A 26 -21.00 -10.65 -5.26
C LEU A 26 -20.14 -9.82 -4.29
N LYS A 27 -19.88 -8.54 -4.57
CA LYS A 27 -18.98 -7.73 -3.73
C LYS A 27 -19.47 -7.57 -2.30
N GLU A 28 -20.78 -7.54 -2.08
CA GLU A 28 -21.35 -7.45 -0.73
C GLU A 28 -21.20 -8.79 0.01
N GLU A 29 -21.42 -9.90 -0.68
CA GLU A 29 -21.22 -11.24 -0.14
C GLU A 29 -19.76 -11.47 0.23
N SER A 30 -18.80 -11.07 -0.62
CA SER A 30 -17.37 -11.12 -0.31
C SER A 30 -17.04 -10.29 0.93
N ARG A 31 -17.62 -9.08 1.03
CA ARG A 31 -17.48 -8.22 2.22
C ARG A 31 -18.02 -8.88 3.48
N GLU A 32 -19.19 -9.49 3.42
CA GLU A 32 -19.79 -10.18 4.58
C GLU A 32 -18.98 -11.41 4.99
N VAL A 33 -18.47 -12.20 4.05
CA VAL A 33 -17.56 -13.32 4.35
C VAL A 33 -16.29 -12.82 5.03
N PHE A 34 -15.67 -11.76 4.49
CA PHE A 34 -14.48 -11.16 5.07
C PHE A 34 -14.72 -10.71 6.52
N LYS A 35 -15.83 -10.01 6.78
CA LYS A 35 -16.22 -9.54 8.12
C LYS A 35 -16.46 -10.68 9.11
N ASN A 36 -17.08 -11.76 8.64
CA ASN A 36 -17.38 -12.92 9.48
C ASN A 36 -16.13 -13.72 9.85
N TYR A 37 -15.08 -13.65 9.02
CA TYR A 37 -13.86 -14.42 9.22
C TYR A 37 -12.77 -13.63 9.96
N TRP A 38 -12.61 -12.34 9.67
CA TRP A 38 -11.53 -11.51 10.20
C TRP A 38 -12.05 -10.49 11.19
N LEU A 39 -11.54 -10.47 12.42
CA LEU A 39 -11.94 -9.54 13.49
C LEU A 39 -11.14 -8.22 13.43
N ASN A 40 -11.33 -7.46 12.36
CA ASN A 40 -10.73 -6.14 12.23
C ASN A 40 -11.40 -5.10 13.15
N PRO A 41 -10.73 -3.98 13.49
CA PRO A 41 -11.31 -2.94 14.34
C PRO A 41 -12.58 -2.28 13.78
N SER A 42 -12.69 -2.19 12.45
CA SER A 42 -13.80 -1.62 11.70
C SER A 42 -13.74 -2.07 10.23
N TYR A 43 -14.78 -1.81 9.45
CA TYR A 43 -14.90 -2.22 8.04
C TYR A 43 -15.55 -1.11 7.21
N GLY A 44 -14.75 -0.09 6.88
CA GLY A 44 -15.18 1.09 6.14
C GLY A 44 -16.31 1.88 6.79
N GLU A 45 -16.84 2.85 6.06
CA GLU A 45 -17.95 3.71 6.46
C GLU A 45 -19.22 3.37 5.68
N ASN A 46 -20.39 3.66 6.26
CA ASN A 46 -21.70 3.50 5.61
C ASN A 46 -21.98 2.10 5.02
N GLY A 47 -21.38 1.06 5.62
CA GLY A 47 -21.53 -0.31 5.16
C GLY A 47 -20.72 -0.65 3.90
N LYS A 48 -19.76 0.17 3.49
CA LYS A 48 -19.01 0.03 2.24
C LYS A 48 -17.52 -0.19 2.47
N GLY A 49 -16.94 -1.11 1.69
CA GLY A 49 -15.53 -1.48 1.77
C GLY A 49 -15.10 -2.10 3.10
N ILE A 50 -13.81 -2.41 3.21
CA ILE A 50 -13.22 -3.04 4.41
C ILE A 50 -12.08 -2.23 5.03
N TYR A 51 -11.84 -1.01 4.55
CA TYR A 51 -10.74 -0.17 5.01
C TYR A 51 -10.85 0.13 6.51
N THR A 52 -9.71 0.21 7.18
CA THR A 52 -9.63 0.33 8.64
C THR A 52 -8.30 0.91 9.09
N LYS A 53 -8.22 1.30 10.36
CA LYS A 53 -6.99 1.81 10.97
C LYS A 53 -6.74 1.12 12.30
N PHE A 54 -5.47 0.87 12.59
CA PHE A 54 -5.04 0.57 13.95
C PHE A 54 -3.69 1.21 14.25
N SER A 55 -3.36 1.27 15.53
CA SER A 55 -2.11 1.84 16.03
C SER A 55 -1.36 0.78 16.81
N PHE A 56 -0.06 0.67 16.59
CA PHE A 56 0.80 -0.21 17.36
C PHE A 56 2.14 0.49 17.62
N SER A 57 2.39 0.83 18.88
CA SER A 57 3.59 1.57 19.30
C SER A 57 3.73 2.88 18.50
N ASP A 58 4.86 3.11 17.85
CA ASP A 58 5.17 4.32 17.07
C ASP A 58 4.59 4.33 15.64
N VAL A 59 3.68 3.42 15.32
CA VAL A 59 3.12 3.24 13.97
C VAL A 59 1.61 3.33 13.98
N ASP A 60 1.09 4.08 13.02
CA ASP A 60 -0.29 3.96 12.57
C ASP A 60 -0.33 3.19 11.25
N PHE A 61 -1.21 2.19 11.19
CA PHE A 61 -1.48 1.40 10.00
C PHE A 61 -2.85 1.78 9.44
N PHE A 62 -2.88 2.16 8.17
CA PHE A 62 -4.06 2.53 7.40
C PHE A 62 -4.25 1.46 6.33
N LEU A 63 -5.20 0.56 6.53
CA LEU A 63 -5.47 -0.55 5.62
C LEU A 63 -6.56 -0.09 4.67
N LEU A 64 -6.23 0.00 3.39
CA LEU A 64 -7.12 0.43 2.33
C LEU A 64 -7.83 -0.76 1.67
N ASP A 65 -8.86 -0.43 0.91
CA ASP A 65 -9.63 -1.31 0.06
C ASP A 65 -9.53 -0.80 -1.37
N ASP A 66 -8.78 -1.51 -2.21
CA ASP A 66 -8.52 -1.21 -3.62
C ASP A 66 -9.39 -2.05 -4.58
N ARG A 67 -10.49 -2.62 -4.10
CA ARG A 67 -11.40 -3.45 -4.91
C ARG A 67 -12.83 -2.95 -4.89
N TYR A 68 -13.36 -2.64 -3.71
CA TYR A 68 -14.79 -2.36 -3.52
C TYR A 68 -15.29 -1.15 -4.32
N PHE A 69 -14.46 -0.11 -4.41
CA PHE A 69 -14.77 1.15 -5.10
C PHE A 69 -14.09 1.28 -6.47
N ARG A 70 -13.24 0.31 -6.83
CA ARG A 70 -12.41 0.36 -8.04
C ARG A 70 -13.30 0.44 -9.28
N ASP A 71 -12.93 1.31 -10.22
CA ASP A 71 -13.51 1.35 -11.57
C ASP A 71 -12.77 0.39 -12.51
N SER A 72 -13.36 0.11 -13.67
CA SER A 72 -12.75 -0.81 -14.64
C SER A 72 -11.41 -0.31 -15.17
N ASP A 73 -10.42 -1.19 -15.27
CA ASP A 73 -9.14 -0.90 -15.93
C ASP A 73 -9.27 -0.53 -17.41
N ASN A 74 -10.36 -0.96 -18.05
CA ASN A 74 -10.66 -0.63 -19.44
C ASN A 74 -11.00 0.85 -19.67
N LEU A 75 -11.31 1.59 -18.60
CA LEU A 75 -11.41 3.04 -18.71
C LEU A 75 -10.02 3.61 -19.02
N PRO A 76 -9.91 4.58 -19.93
CA PRO A 76 -8.63 5.21 -20.21
C PRO A 76 -8.16 5.99 -18.99
N ASP A 77 -6.85 5.99 -18.73
CA ASP A 77 -6.26 6.77 -17.62
C ASP A 77 -6.45 8.28 -17.83
N SER A 78 -6.54 8.73 -19.08
CA SER A 78 -6.72 10.14 -19.42
C SER A 78 -7.82 10.38 -20.46
N VAL A 79 -8.48 11.54 -20.34
CA VAL A 79 -9.45 12.06 -21.30
C VAL A 79 -9.03 13.50 -21.62
N ASN A 80 -8.82 13.80 -22.91
CA ASN A 80 -8.33 15.12 -23.37
C ASN A 80 -7.02 15.58 -22.70
N GLY A 81 -6.11 14.63 -22.43
CA GLY A 81 -4.81 14.92 -21.81
C GLY A 81 -4.86 15.20 -20.29
N LEU A 82 -6.02 15.05 -19.66
CA LEU A 82 -6.20 15.19 -18.20
C LEU A 82 -6.54 13.83 -17.57
N PRO A 83 -6.23 13.61 -16.28
CA PRO A 83 -6.67 12.42 -15.56
C PRO A 83 -8.17 12.16 -15.75
N ASN A 84 -8.54 10.93 -16.09
CA ASN A 84 -9.94 10.58 -16.31
C ASN A 84 -10.72 10.68 -14.98
N PRO A 85 -11.66 11.63 -14.83
CA PRO A 85 -12.38 11.86 -13.58
C PRO A 85 -13.22 10.66 -13.11
N ASN A 86 -13.53 9.75 -14.04
CA ASN A 86 -14.39 8.58 -13.81
C ASN A 86 -13.62 7.27 -13.60
N LYS A 87 -12.28 7.32 -13.41
CA LYS A 87 -11.46 6.13 -13.14
C LYS A 87 -10.86 6.22 -11.74
N ARG A 88 -11.54 5.63 -10.76
CA ARG A 88 -11.22 5.65 -9.33
C ARG A 88 -10.74 4.30 -8.83
N MET A 89 -9.86 4.30 -7.83
CA MET A 89 -9.36 3.10 -7.15
C MET A 89 -10.03 2.92 -5.79
N TYR A 90 -9.98 3.99 -4.99
CA TYR A 90 -10.41 4.00 -3.59
C TYR A 90 -11.79 4.66 -3.42
N GLY A 91 -12.14 5.57 -4.32
CA GLY A 91 -13.35 6.38 -4.22
C GLY A 91 -13.26 7.51 -3.19
N ASP A 92 -14.13 8.50 -3.34
CA ASP A 92 -14.05 9.75 -2.58
C ASP A 92 -14.29 9.56 -1.07
N GLU A 93 -15.15 8.61 -0.69
CA GLU A 93 -15.49 8.31 0.71
C GLU A 93 -14.25 7.83 1.49
N GLN A 94 -13.56 6.82 0.95
CA GLN A 94 -12.36 6.26 1.55
C GLN A 94 -11.19 7.24 1.53
N LEU A 95 -10.99 8.01 0.44
CA LEU A 95 -9.92 9.00 0.39
C LEU A 95 -10.14 10.13 1.41
N ARG A 96 -11.37 10.58 1.59
CA ARG A 96 -11.71 11.57 2.61
C ARG A 96 -11.46 11.04 4.02
N TRP A 97 -11.83 9.80 4.29
CA TRP A 97 -11.50 9.12 5.54
C TRP A 97 -9.99 9.08 5.78
N LEU A 98 -9.23 8.63 4.78
CA LEU A 98 -7.77 8.51 4.86
C LEU A 98 -7.11 9.86 5.12
N GLN A 99 -7.57 10.93 4.47
CA GLN A 99 -7.09 12.29 4.70
C GLN A 99 -7.25 12.70 6.17
N ASN A 100 -8.45 12.56 6.72
CA ASN A 100 -8.72 12.91 8.12
C ASN A 100 -7.87 12.06 9.08
N ALA A 101 -7.75 10.78 8.80
CA ALA A 101 -7.02 9.84 9.64
C ALA A 101 -5.50 10.14 9.63
N LEU A 102 -4.92 10.48 8.48
CA LEU A 102 -3.51 10.86 8.35
C LEU A 102 -3.21 12.22 8.99
N LEU A 103 -4.08 13.22 8.79
CA LEU A 103 -3.94 14.55 9.38
C LEU A 103 -4.01 14.52 10.92
N THR A 104 -4.77 13.58 11.48
CA THR A 104 -4.91 13.41 12.93
C THR A 104 -3.76 12.60 13.54
N SER A 105 -3.04 11.82 12.73
CA SER A 105 -2.03 10.89 13.21
C SER A 105 -0.73 11.59 13.65
N SER A 106 -0.36 11.38 14.92
CA SER A 106 0.92 11.80 15.49
C SER A 106 1.98 10.69 15.47
N ALA A 107 1.72 9.53 14.84
CA ALA A 107 2.65 8.41 14.80
C ALA A 107 3.92 8.75 14.02
N THR A 108 5.04 8.14 14.43
CA THR A 108 6.36 8.34 13.78
C THR A 108 6.34 7.80 12.35
N PHE A 109 5.79 6.60 12.17
CA PHE A 109 5.56 6.00 10.87
C PHE A 109 4.05 5.85 10.61
N LYS A 110 3.64 6.14 9.38
CA LYS A 110 2.27 6.02 8.88
C LYS A 110 2.30 5.05 7.71
N VAL A 111 1.99 3.79 7.98
CA VAL A 111 2.01 2.74 6.97
C VAL A 111 0.65 2.68 6.31
N ILE A 112 0.59 2.97 5.02
CA ILE A 112 -0.60 2.76 4.20
C ILE A 112 -0.45 1.40 3.51
N ALA A 113 -1.31 0.45 3.83
CA ALA A 113 -1.31 -0.90 3.27
C ALA A 113 -2.47 -1.08 2.29
N THR A 114 -2.19 -1.63 1.11
CA THR A 114 -3.16 -1.88 0.02
C THR A 114 -2.65 -3.07 -0.80
N GLY A 115 -3.52 -3.82 -1.48
CA GLY A 115 -3.15 -4.97 -2.31
C GLY A 115 -2.24 -4.59 -3.48
N SER A 116 -2.69 -3.68 -4.32
CA SER A 116 -1.97 -3.25 -5.53
C SER A 116 -0.74 -2.37 -5.22
N GLN A 117 0.30 -2.44 -6.06
CA GLN A 117 1.40 -1.46 -5.99
C GLN A 117 0.89 -0.02 -6.16
N VAL A 118 1.50 0.94 -5.47
CA VAL A 118 1.08 2.35 -5.50
C VAL A 118 1.98 3.17 -6.42
N LEU A 119 3.30 3.06 -6.30
CA LEU A 119 4.22 4.05 -6.88
C LEU A 119 4.82 3.65 -8.23
N ASN A 120 4.76 2.36 -8.60
CA ASN A 120 5.54 1.80 -9.69
C ASN A 120 5.22 2.46 -11.06
N PRO A 121 6.13 3.27 -11.64
CA PRO A 121 5.91 3.92 -12.93
C PRO A 121 5.95 2.96 -14.12
N TYR A 122 6.52 1.77 -13.90
CA TYR A 122 6.85 0.81 -14.96
C TYR A 122 5.96 -0.42 -14.91
N SER A 123 5.06 -0.55 -13.93
CA SER A 123 4.13 -1.68 -13.87
C SER A 123 3.19 -1.63 -15.07
N PRO A 124 3.15 -2.68 -15.91
CA PRO A 124 2.12 -2.83 -16.93
C PRO A 124 0.86 -3.55 -16.38
N PHE A 125 0.82 -3.83 -15.07
CA PHE A 125 -0.23 -4.58 -14.40
C PHE A 125 -0.98 -3.69 -13.39
N ASP A 126 -1.76 -4.30 -12.51
CA ASP A 126 -2.50 -3.61 -11.47
C ASP A 126 -1.57 -2.71 -10.62
N CYS A 127 -1.93 -1.43 -10.59
CA CYS A 127 -1.19 -0.38 -9.93
C CYS A 127 -2.13 0.81 -9.70
N VAL A 128 -2.14 1.35 -8.49
CA VAL A 128 -2.94 2.53 -8.12
C VAL A 128 -2.61 3.72 -9.02
N ARG A 129 -1.38 3.79 -9.51
CA ARG A 129 -0.94 4.84 -10.45
C ARG A 129 -1.75 4.89 -11.75
N SER A 130 -2.34 3.77 -12.18
CA SER A 130 -3.23 3.67 -13.34
C SER A 130 -4.64 4.24 -13.07
N PHE A 131 -4.89 4.70 -11.84
CA PHE A 131 -6.10 5.41 -11.41
C PHE A 131 -5.71 6.86 -11.03
N PRO A 132 -5.38 7.70 -12.01
CA PRO A 132 -4.60 8.92 -11.77
C PRO A 132 -5.32 9.96 -10.92
N VAL A 133 -6.65 9.95 -10.85
CA VAL A 133 -7.37 10.88 -9.97
C VAL A 133 -7.08 10.58 -8.51
N ASP A 134 -7.22 9.32 -8.10
CA ASP A 134 -7.01 8.90 -6.71
C ASP A 134 -5.52 8.87 -6.36
N TYR A 135 -4.67 8.42 -7.28
CA TYR A 135 -3.22 8.48 -7.12
C TYR A 135 -2.73 9.91 -6.90
N ASN A 136 -3.14 10.85 -7.74
CA ASN A 136 -2.74 12.26 -7.60
C ASN A 136 -3.32 12.87 -6.32
N ALA A 137 -4.59 12.61 -6.01
CA ALA A 137 -5.22 13.09 -4.77
C ALA A 137 -4.46 12.61 -3.52
N LEU A 138 -4.08 11.32 -3.47
CA LEU A 138 -3.29 10.74 -2.40
C LEU A 138 -1.92 11.41 -2.26
N LEU A 139 -1.17 11.55 -3.35
CA LEU A 139 0.17 12.14 -3.31
C LEU A 139 0.15 13.64 -2.98
N SER A 140 -0.76 14.40 -3.58
CA SER A 140 -0.96 15.82 -3.30
C SER A 140 -1.37 16.03 -1.84
N MET A 141 -2.34 15.26 -1.34
CA MET A 141 -2.75 15.34 0.07
C MET A 141 -1.57 15.13 1.03
N ILE A 142 -0.70 14.14 0.78
CA ILE A 142 0.50 13.91 1.60
C ILE A 142 1.46 15.11 1.51
N GLY A 143 1.72 15.60 0.30
CA GLY A 143 2.67 16.68 0.04
C GLY A 143 2.21 18.04 0.59
N ASP A 144 1.00 18.46 0.21
CA ASP A 144 0.42 19.77 0.52
C ASP A 144 0.23 19.96 2.02
N ASN A 145 -0.15 18.89 2.73
CA ASN A 145 -0.31 18.90 4.18
C ASN A 145 0.98 18.55 4.94
N LYS A 146 2.10 18.33 4.23
CA LYS A 146 3.42 17.99 4.81
C LYS A 146 3.35 16.80 5.79
N ILE A 147 2.57 15.78 5.44
CA ILE A 147 2.36 14.58 6.27
C ILE A 147 3.65 13.77 6.25
N ASN A 148 4.35 13.74 7.39
CA ASN A 148 5.63 13.04 7.55
C ASN A 148 5.43 11.57 7.97
N GLY A 149 6.42 10.73 7.65
CA GLY A 149 6.47 9.33 8.06
C GLY A 149 5.67 8.36 7.18
N VAL A 150 5.16 8.78 6.02
CA VAL A 150 4.32 7.94 5.16
C VAL A 150 5.15 6.97 4.34
N LEU A 151 4.72 5.70 4.33
CA LEU A 151 5.28 4.60 3.54
C LEU A 151 4.13 3.72 3.04
N PHE A 152 4.27 3.10 1.88
CA PHE A 152 3.32 2.10 1.39
C PHE A 152 3.82 0.68 1.62
N PHE A 153 2.89 -0.21 1.96
CA PHE A 153 3.10 -1.66 1.99
C PHE A 153 2.12 -2.30 1.01
N THR A 154 2.65 -3.08 0.08
CA THR A 154 1.89 -3.60 -1.06
C THR A 154 2.15 -5.09 -1.31
N GLY A 155 1.29 -5.73 -2.10
CA GLY A 155 1.30 -7.15 -2.43
C GLY A 155 1.16 -7.39 -3.94
N ASP A 156 0.32 -8.36 -4.31
CA ASP A 156 -0.07 -8.76 -5.69
C ASP A 156 1.06 -9.32 -6.59
N ARG A 157 2.21 -8.65 -6.66
CA ARG A 157 3.17 -8.76 -7.77
C ARG A 157 3.91 -10.09 -7.93
N HIS A 158 3.78 -11.02 -6.98
CA HIS A 158 4.53 -12.29 -6.94
C HIS A 158 6.07 -12.14 -6.98
N HIS A 159 6.56 -10.98 -6.53
CA HIS A 159 7.94 -10.70 -6.19
C HIS A 159 7.97 -9.63 -5.08
N SER A 160 9.09 -9.53 -4.38
CA SER A 160 9.32 -8.51 -3.38
C SER A 160 10.27 -7.44 -3.91
N GLU A 161 9.97 -6.19 -3.66
CA GLU A 161 10.85 -5.08 -3.99
C GLU A 161 10.59 -3.90 -3.07
N VAL A 162 11.56 -2.99 -3.01
CA VAL A 162 11.31 -1.64 -2.50
C VAL A 162 11.62 -0.68 -3.62
N ILE A 163 10.65 0.16 -3.97
CA ILE A 163 10.82 1.25 -4.93
C ILE A 163 10.70 2.60 -4.23
N LYS A 164 11.36 3.60 -4.78
CA LYS A 164 11.41 4.96 -4.25
C LYS A 164 10.94 5.97 -5.30
N GLN A 165 10.04 6.86 -4.91
CA GLN A 165 9.64 8.01 -5.72
C GLN A 165 10.10 9.31 -5.06
N GLU A 166 11.03 10.00 -5.73
CA GLU A 166 11.43 11.35 -5.34
C GLU A 166 10.30 12.35 -5.57
N ARG A 167 10.20 13.36 -4.70
CA ARG A 167 9.16 14.39 -4.76
C ARG A 167 9.74 15.75 -4.41
N ASN A 168 9.52 16.73 -5.27
CA ASN A 168 10.03 18.09 -5.08
C ASN A 168 9.44 18.73 -3.81
N GLY A 169 10.29 19.38 -3.01
CA GLY A 169 9.86 20.13 -1.83
C GLY A 169 9.42 19.27 -0.62
N THR A 170 9.55 17.95 -0.70
CA THR A 170 9.23 17.02 0.40
C THR A 170 10.24 15.86 0.42
N TYR A 171 9.90 14.77 1.12
CA TYR A 171 10.71 13.56 1.22
C TYR A 171 10.26 12.49 0.21
N PRO A 172 11.15 11.56 -0.18
CA PRO A 172 10.77 10.46 -1.05
C PRO A 172 9.71 9.56 -0.41
N LEU A 173 8.77 9.06 -1.20
CA LEU A 173 7.90 7.97 -0.75
C LEU A 173 8.51 6.63 -1.16
N TYR A 174 8.28 5.64 -0.30
CA TYR A 174 8.68 4.26 -0.55
C TYR A 174 7.45 3.39 -0.65
N ASP A 175 7.52 2.42 -1.55
CA ASP A 175 6.55 1.36 -1.72
C ASP A 175 7.27 0.03 -1.49
N VAL A 176 6.93 -0.62 -0.38
CA VAL A 176 7.52 -1.86 0.10
C VAL A 176 6.59 -2.99 -0.29
N THR A 177 6.88 -3.59 -1.44
CA THR A 177 6.11 -4.75 -1.95
C THR A 177 6.66 -6.03 -1.34
N VAL A 178 5.78 -6.80 -0.70
CA VAL A 178 6.13 -8.07 -0.06
C VAL A 178 5.27 -9.17 -0.69
N SER A 179 5.87 -9.96 -1.58
CA SER A 179 5.18 -11.06 -2.26
C SER A 179 6.15 -12.08 -2.87
N PRO A 180 5.68 -13.31 -3.15
CA PRO A 180 4.49 -13.96 -2.62
C PRO A 180 4.81 -14.77 -1.35
N TYR A 181 3.84 -15.04 -0.47
CA TYR A 181 4.07 -15.97 0.64
C TYR A 181 3.96 -17.43 0.21
N THR A 182 2.87 -17.80 -0.48
CA THR A 182 2.58 -19.18 -0.91
C THR A 182 2.19 -19.34 -2.37
N SER A 183 1.82 -18.27 -3.08
CA SER A 183 1.54 -18.33 -4.51
C SER A 183 2.82 -18.54 -5.33
N GLY A 184 2.66 -18.78 -6.64
CA GLY A 184 3.79 -18.89 -7.56
C GLY A 184 4.59 -17.60 -7.62
N THR A 185 5.88 -17.70 -7.95
CA THR A 185 6.78 -16.54 -8.05
C THR A 185 6.90 -16.07 -9.50
N HIS A 186 7.22 -14.79 -9.65
CA HIS A 186 7.59 -14.21 -10.94
C HIS A 186 8.99 -13.60 -10.87
N LYS A 187 9.63 -13.56 -12.03
CA LYS A 187 10.89 -12.86 -12.27
C LYS A 187 10.59 -11.44 -12.71
N PHE A 188 11.43 -10.47 -12.36
CA PHE A 188 11.33 -9.14 -12.96
C PHE A 188 11.47 -9.23 -14.49
N GLY A 189 10.45 -8.77 -15.20
CA GLY A 189 10.33 -8.86 -16.65
C GLY A 189 9.88 -7.56 -17.29
N GLY A 190 9.85 -7.54 -18.62
CA GLY A 190 9.29 -6.43 -19.39
C GLY A 190 9.85 -5.05 -18.99
N PRO A 191 9.00 -4.02 -18.91
CA PRO A 191 9.40 -2.68 -18.48
C PRO A 191 9.94 -2.61 -17.03
N GLU A 192 9.55 -3.54 -16.16
CA GLU A 192 9.94 -3.56 -14.74
C GLU A 192 11.33 -4.18 -14.50
N LYS A 193 11.89 -4.89 -15.49
CA LYS A 193 13.18 -5.58 -15.37
C LYS A 193 14.28 -4.69 -14.81
N ASN A 194 14.38 -3.47 -15.34
CA ASN A 194 15.39 -2.50 -14.95
C ASN A 194 14.74 -1.23 -14.36
N ASN A 195 13.72 -1.39 -13.51
CA ASN A 195 13.03 -0.26 -12.88
C ASN A 195 14.04 0.63 -12.10
N PRO A 196 14.34 1.86 -12.55
CA PRO A 196 15.31 2.73 -11.88
C PRO A 196 14.85 3.24 -10.51
N ALA A 197 13.56 3.11 -10.18
CA ALA A 197 13.04 3.44 -8.86
C ALA A 197 13.40 2.37 -7.81
N ARG A 198 13.83 1.18 -8.22
CA ARG A 198 14.08 0.03 -7.33
C ARG A 198 15.35 0.24 -6.51
N VAL A 199 15.19 0.15 -5.19
CA VAL A 199 16.28 0.23 -4.20
C VAL A 199 16.51 -1.09 -3.45
N PHE A 200 15.58 -2.04 -3.56
CA PHE A 200 15.72 -3.42 -3.10
C PHE A 200 14.97 -4.35 -4.06
N ALA A 201 15.52 -5.53 -4.32
CA ALA A 201 15.00 -6.48 -5.30
C ALA A 201 15.05 -7.92 -4.75
N LEU A 202 13.94 -8.64 -4.86
CA LEU A 202 13.83 -10.05 -4.49
C LEU A 202 12.73 -10.72 -5.33
N ASP A 203 13.11 -11.31 -6.45
CA ASP A 203 12.21 -12.11 -7.28
C ASP A 203 12.48 -13.62 -7.12
N GLU A 204 11.63 -14.45 -7.73
CA GLU A 204 11.79 -15.92 -7.74
C GLU A 204 11.88 -16.57 -6.33
N LYS A 205 11.41 -15.88 -5.28
CA LYS A 205 11.43 -16.34 -3.88
C LYS A 205 10.11 -16.09 -3.16
N GLN A 206 9.57 -17.13 -2.57
CA GLN A 206 8.48 -17.00 -1.60
C GLN A 206 9.01 -16.42 -0.29
N ASN A 207 8.32 -15.43 0.27
CA ASN A 207 8.74 -14.70 1.46
C ASN A 207 7.58 -14.03 2.20
N PHE A 208 7.84 -13.63 3.44
CA PHE A 208 7.06 -12.68 4.21
C PHE A 208 8.00 -11.64 4.83
N ALA A 209 7.46 -10.53 5.30
CA ALA A 209 8.25 -9.48 5.92
C ALA A 209 8.04 -9.43 7.44
N LYS A 210 9.13 -9.20 8.18
CA LYS A 210 9.10 -8.77 9.57
C LYS A 210 9.51 -7.30 9.64
N VAL A 211 8.66 -6.48 10.24
CA VAL A 211 8.96 -5.07 10.49
C VAL A 211 9.39 -4.88 11.94
N SER A 212 10.52 -4.23 12.16
CA SER A 212 11.03 -3.88 13.49
C SER A 212 11.32 -2.40 13.57
N ILE A 213 10.95 -1.76 14.68
CA ILE A 213 11.27 -0.35 14.96
C ILE A 213 12.23 -0.28 16.12
N THR A 214 13.36 0.40 15.89
CA THR A 214 14.44 0.55 16.87
C THR A 214 14.90 2.01 16.93
N GLY A 215 15.82 2.32 17.83
CA GLY A 215 16.37 3.68 18.00
C GLY A 215 15.69 4.48 19.10
N LYS A 216 16.17 5.71 19.34
CA LYS A 216 15.62 6.60 20.38
C LYS A 216 14.43 7.39 19.82
N ASN A 217 13.65 8.03 20.70
CA ASN A 217 12.65 9.01 20.28
C ASN A 217 13.33 10.12 19.44
N LYS A 218 12.73 10.50 18.29
CA LYS A 218 13.29 11.40 17.26
C LYS A 218 14.50 10.86 16.48
N ASP A 219 14.85 9.60 16.69
CA ASP A 219 15.87 8.87 15.96
C ASP A 219 15.46 7.40 15.73
N ARG A 220 14.20 7.19 15.38
CA ARG A 220 13.64 5.86 15.08
C ARG A 220 14.06 5.40 13.68
N VAL A 221 14.28 4.09 13.57
CA VAL A 221 14.55 3.40 12.31
C VAL A 221 13.54 2.28 12.14
N LEU A 222 12.87 2.26 10.98
CA LEU A 222 12.03 1.15 10.55
C LEU A 222 12.89 0.20 9.71
N LYS A 223 12.97 -1.06 10.12
CA LYS A 223 13.67 -2.14 9.40
C LYS A 223 12.64 -3.14 8.89
N VAL A 224 12.71 -3.46 7.60
CA VAL A 224 11.94 -4.52 6.94
C VAL A 224 12.91 -5.66 6.64
N GLU A 225 12.66 -6.83 7.22
CA GLU A 225 13.42 -8.06 6.96
C GLU A 225 12.57 -8.99 6.10
N PHE A 226 13.09 -9.38 4.93
CA PHE A 226 12.45 -10.33 4.03
C PHE A 226 12.90 -11.73 4.42
N ILE A 227 11.95 -12.58 4.80
CA ILE A 227 12.20 -13.90 5.37
C ILE A 227 11.52 -14.94 4.49
N GLY A 228 12.28 -15.93 4.05
CA GLY A 228 11.71 -17.03 3.26
C GLY A 228 10.86 -17.98 4.11
N THR A 229 10.13 -18.86 3.44
CA THR A 229 9.15 -19.74 4.10
C THR A 229 9.77 -20.75 5.08
N LYS A 230 11.08 -20.95 5.03
CA LYS A 230 11.85 -21.81 5.96
C LYS A 230 12.64 -21.01 6.99
N GLY A 231 12.40 -19.69 7.09
CA GLY A 231 13.08 -18.80 8.04
C GLY A 231 14.41 -18.25 7.53
N GLU A 232 14.76 -18.46 6.26
CA GLU A 232 15.97 -17.92 5.66
C GLU A 232 15.90 -16.39 5.55
N ASN A 233 17.02 -15.71 5.83
CA ASN A 233 17.12 -14.27 5.58
C ASN A 233 17.37 -14.04 4.09
N LEU A 234 16.42 -13.40 3.41
CA LEU A 234 16.48 -13.10 1.98
C LEU A 234 16.91 -11.65 1.69
N GLY A 235 17.11 -10.85 2.73
CA GLY A 235 17.52 -9.46 2.63
C GLY A 235 16.78 -8.57 3.62
N GLN A 236 17.19 -7.30 3.62
CA GLN A 236 16.56 -6.29 4.46
C GLN A 236 16.63 -4.92 3.79
N TRP A 237 15.69 -4.07 4.16
CA TRP A 237 15.67 -2.66 3.82
C TRP A 237 15.36 -1.83 5.08
N LEU A 238 15.93 -0.62 5.17
CA LEU A 238 15.79 0.24 6.35
C LEU A 238 15.51 1.67 5.93
N VAL A 239 14.76 2.40 6.75
CA VAL A 239 14.52 3.83 6.60
C VAL A 239 14.50 4.54 7.95
N SER A 240 15.16 5.70 8.04
CA SER A 240 15.12 6.54 9.24
C SER A 240 13.88 7.42 9.24
N GLU A 241 13.32 7.72 10.41
CA GLU A 241 12.28 8.75 10.54
C GLU A 241 12.74 10.13 10.04
N LYS A 242 14.07 10.36 9.95
CA LYS A 242 14.66 11.60 9.42
C LYS A 242 14.55 11.67 7.90
N ASP A 243 14.61 10.52 7.22
CA ASP A 243 14.47 10.42 5.77
C ASP A 243 13.01 10.60 5.32
N LEU A 244 12.07 10.52 6.27
CA LEU A 244 10.62 10.64 6.03
C LEU A 244 10.04 11.97 6.53
N LYS A 245 10.87 13.03 6.53
CA LYS A 245 10.47 14.37 6.97
C LYS A 245 10.63 15.38 5.84
N THR A 246 9.57 16.15 5.63
CA THR A 246 9.59 17.31 4.75
C THR A 246 10.67 18.28 5.23
N PRO A 247 11.60 18.73 4.36
CA PRO A 247 12.63 19.69 4.72
C PRO A 247 12.01 20.97 5.29
N LYS A 248 12.64 21.54 6.32
CA LYS A 248 12.27 22.88 6.77
C LYS A 248 12.74 23.87 5.71
N VAL A 249 11.83 24.72 5.24
CA VAL A 249 12.20 25.89 4.44
C VAL A 249 12.89 26.85 5.40
N ASN A 250 14.17 27.12 5.16
CA ASN A 250 14.93 28.15 5.90
C ASN A 250 14.48 29.54 5.48
#